data_AF-A0AAJ0U6F5-F1
#
_entry.id   AF-A0AAJ0U6F5-F1
#
_cell.length_a   1.000
_cell.length_b   1.000
_cell.length_c   1.000
_cell.angle_alpha   90.00
_cell.angle_beta   90.00
_cell.angle_gamma   90.00
#
_symmetry.space_group_name_H-M   'P 1'
#
loop_
_entity.id
_entity.type
_entity.pdbx_description
1 polymer ?
#
loop_
_entity_poly.entity_id
_entity_poly.type
_entity_poly.pdbx_seq_one_letter_code
_entity_poly.pdbx_strand_id
1 'polypeptide(L)'
;MLQAIEAEISPDGKVTLLEPVHLAQRSRAVVTILAPIDETAPKRGSAAALLSVLDSPELASAKPGDPERMEREIAANRDAWGD
;
A
#
# COMPACT_ATOMS: atom_id res chain seq x y z
N MET A 1 -1.29 -13.11 -16.94
CA MET A 1 -0.44 -14.11 -16.25
C MET A 1 0.29 -13.37 -15.14
N LEU A 2 0.28 -13.89 -13.91
CA LEU A 2 1.03 -13.29 -12.80
C LEU A 2 2.46 -13.82 -12.83
N GLN A 3 3.44 -12.94 -12.71
CA GLN A 3 4.85 -13.30 -12.51
C GLN A 3 5.28 -12.81 -11.13
N ALA A 4 5.93 -13.69 -10.39
CA ALA A 4 6.69 -13.31 -9.19
C ALA A 4 8.05 -12.78 -9.64
N ILE A 5 8.50 -11.69 -9.02
CA ILE A 5 9.80 -11.07 -9.23
C ILE A 5 10.47 -11.02 -7.86
N GLU A 6 11.70 -11.51 -7.75
CA GLU A 6 12.43 -11.44 -6.51
C GLU A 6 13.16 -10.10 -6.39
N ALA A 7 13.23 -9.58 -5.16
CA ALA A 7 13.90 -8.33 -4.87
C ALA A 7 14.56 -8.38 -3.51
N GLU A 8 15.71 -7.73 -3.39
CA GLU A 8 16.38 -7.48 -2.12
C GLU A 8 16.06 -6.06 -1.64
N ILE A 9 15.82 -5.90 -0.34
CA ILE A 9 15.64 -4.60 0.31
C ILE A 9 16.84 -4.39 1.23
N SER A 10 17.69 -3.43 0.90
CA SER A 10 18.85 -3.09 1.73
C SER A 10 18.43 -2.29 2.98
N PRO A 11 19.29 -2.21 4.01
CA PRO A 11 18.98 -1.50 5.27
C PRO A 11 18.61 -0.01 5.10
N ASP A 12 19.03 0.62 4.01
CA ASP A 12 18.69 2.00 3.65
C ASP A 12 17.35 2.12 2.90
N GLY A 13 16.62 1.01 2.73
CA GLY A 13 15.30 0.96 2.10
C GLY A 13 15.33 0.90 0.57
N LYS A 14 16.50 0.74 -0.05
CA LYS A 14 16.58 0.58 -1.52
C LYS A 14 16.13 -0.83 -1.91
N VAL A 15 15.14 -0.89 -2.79
CA VAL A 15 14.66 -2.14 -3.41
C VAL A 15 15.42 -2.38 -4.70
N THR A 16 16.06 -3.54 -4.82
CA THR A 16 16.79 -3.97 -6.02
C THR A 16 16.20 -5.28 -6.51
N LEU A 17 15.70 -5.29 -7.75
CA LEU A 17 15.23 -6.52 -8.38
C LEU A 17 16.42 -7.45 -8.65
N LEU A 18 16.26 -8.74 -8.35
CA LEU A 18 17.30 -9.72 -8.59
C LEU A 18 17.35 -10.14 -10.06
N GLU A 19 16.20 -10.11 -10.75
CA GLU A 19 16.13 -10.30 -12.20
C GLU A 19 15.96 -8.98 -12.97
N PRO A 20 16.54 -8.88 -14.18
CA PRO A 20 16.29 -7.75 -15.07
C PRO A 20 14.86 -7.79 -15.63
N VAL A 21 13.98 -6.98 -15.04
CA VAL A 21 12.57 -6.88 -15.47
C VAL A 21 12.37 -5.68 -16.39
N HIS A 22 11.82 -5.92 -17.57
CA HIS A 22 11.41 -4.89 -18.53
C HIS A 22 9.88 -4.78 -18.51
N LEU A 23 9.36 -3.77 -17.79
CA LEU A 23 7.92 -3.53 -17.73
C LEU A 23 7.46 -2.83 -19.01
N ALA A 24 6.37 -3.32 -19.60
CA ALA A 24 5.75 -2.71 -20.78
C ALA A 24 5.22 -1.28 -20.51
N GLN A 25 4.93 -0.98 -19.24
CA GLN A 25 4.48 0.33 -18.78
C GLN A 25 4.95 0.59 -17.35
N ARG A 26 4.96 1.85 -16.94
CA ARG A 26 5.28 2.20 -15.55
C ARG A 26 4.21 1.63 -14.62
N SER A 27 4.64 0.85 -13.63
CA SER A 27 3.77 0.27 -12.60
C SER A 27 4.13 0.80 -11.22
N ARG A 28 3.15 0.86 -10.30
CA ARG A 28 3.39 1.10 -8.87
C ARG A 28 3.49 -0.24 -8.16
N ALA A 29 4.44 -0.37 -7.25
CA ALA A 29 4.58 -1.52 -6.37
C ALA A 29 4.32 -1.11 -4.92
N VAL A 30 3.65 -1.97 -4.16
CA VAL A 30 3.47 -1.85 -2.71
C VAL A 30 4.22 -3.01 -2.08
N VAL A 31 5.10 -2.71 -1.12
CA VAL A 31 5.96 -3.70 -0.47
C VAL A 31 5.57 -3.78 1.00
N THR A 32 5.31 -4.99 1.49
CA THR A 32 5.05 -5.26 2.91
C THR A 32 6.22 -6.05 3.47
N ILE A 33 6.89 -5.49 4.48
CA ILE A 33 8.02 -6.14 5.15
C ILE A 33 7.50 -6.74 6.47
N LEU A 34 7.71 -8.05 6.68
CA LEU A 34 7.28 -8.77 7.89
C LEU A 34 8.36 -8.82 8.98
N ALA A 35 9.52 -8.21 8.74
CA ALA A 35 10.66 -8.14 9.66
C ALA A 35 10.64 -6.84 10.48
N PRO A 36 11.27 -6.81 11.68
CA PRO A 36 11.37 -5.58 12.46
C PRO A 36 12.09 -4.50 11.65
N ILE A 37 11.43 -3.36 11.50
CA ILE A 37 11.99 -2.17 10.88
C ILE A 37 12.76 -1.42 11.97
N ASP A 38 13.91 -0.84 11.64
CA ASP A 38 14.60 0.06 12.57
C ASP A 38 13.74 1.32 12.79
N GLU A 39 13.07 1.38 13.94
CA GLU A 39 12.19 2.50 14.31
C GLU A 39 12.96 3.80 14.61
N THR A 40 14.29 3.71 14.79
CA THR A 40 15.15 4.87 15.07
C THR A 40 15.57 5.61 13.80
N ALA A 41 15.35 5.01 12.62
CA ALA A 41 15.68 5.63 11.34
C ALA A 41 14.82 6.88 11.07
N PRO A 42 15.39 7.93 10.42
CA PRO A 42 14.63 9.13 10.07
C PRO A 42 13.45 8.80 9.14
N LYS A 43 12.23 8.91 9.66
CA LYS A 43 11.00 8.67 8.89
C LYS A 43 10.87 9.77 7.81
N ARG A 44 10.98 9.40 6.53
CA ARG A 44 10.74 10.30 5.37
C ARG A 44 9.60 9.76 4.52
N GLY A 45 8.79 10.67 3.96
CA GLY A 45 7.63 10.34 3.11
C GLY A 45 6.29 10.27 3.85
N SER A 46 5.22 10.04 3.09
CA SER A 46 3.83 10.10 3.59
C SER A 46 3.43 8.93 4.49
N ALA A 47 4.27 7.89 4.58
CA ALA A 47 3.99 6.72 5.41
C ALA A 47 3.84 7.08 6.89
N ALA A 48 4.65 8.02 7.40
CA ALA A 48 4.51 8.51 8.77
C ALA A 48 3.16 9.22 9.01
N ALA A 49 2.68 9.99 8.04
CA ALA A 49 1.38 10.64 8.11
C ALA A 49 0.23 9.61 8.05
N LEU A 50 0.34 8.62 7.15
CA LEU A 50 -0.63 7.53 7.07
C LEU A 50 -0.67 6.73 8.38
N LEU A 51 0.49 6.35 8.92
CA LEU A 51 0.60 5.65 10.20
C LEU A 51 0.02 6.49 11.34
N SER A 52 0.25 7.80 11.38
CA SER A 52 -0.37 8.67 12.40
C SER A 52 -1.90 8.73 12.32
N VAL A 53 -2.46 8.60 11.12
CA VAL A 53 -3.91 8.49 10.93
C VAL A 53 -4.41 7.12 11.38
N LEU A 54 -3.65 6.05 11.10
CA LEU A 54 -4.00 4.69 11.54
C LEU A 54 -3.95 4.54 13.07
N ASP A 55 -3.03 5.24 13.72
CA ASP A 55 -2.90 5.29 15.19
C ASP A 55 -3.81 6.37 15.84
N SER A 56 -4.63 7.07 15.06
CA SER A 56 -5.41 8.20 15.57
C SER A 56 -6.60 7.75 16.44
N PRO A 57 -6.90 8.47 17.55
CA PRO A 57 -8.10 8.22 18.35
C PRO A 57 -9.39 8.28 17.54
N GLU A 58 -9.44 9.14 16.51
CA GLU A 58 -10.57 9.28 15.61
C GLU A 58 -10.83 7.99 14.83
N LEU A 59 -9.77 7.35 14.31
CA LEU A 59 -9.92 6.07 13.61
C LEU A 59 -10.20 4.93 14.59
N ALA A 60 -9.54 4.90 15.76
CA ALA A 60 -9.75 3.88 16.77
C ALA A 60 -11.20 3.87 17.32
N SER A 61 -11.84 5.03 17.36
CA SER A 61 -13.24 5.21 17.79
C SER A 61 -14.24 5.21 16.63
N ALA A 62 -13.78 5.07 15.39
CA ALA A 62 -14.64 5.03 14.23
C ALA A 62 -15.57 3.81 14.30
N LYS A 63 -16.86 4.04 14.02
CA LYS A 63 -17.79 2.92 13.86
C LYS A 63 -17.44 2.18 12.57
N PRO A 64 -17.37 0.83 12.59
CA PRO A 64 -17.23 0.06 11.37
C PRO A 64 -18.28 0.48 10.34
N GLY A 65 -17.85 0.67 9.10
CA GLY A 65 -18.76 0.90 7.99
C GLY A 65 -19.63 -0.33 7.73
N ASP A 66 -20.80 -0.12 7.14
CA ASP A 66 -21.64 -1.21 6.63
C ASP A 66 -21.00 -1.78 5.35
N PRO A 67 -20.50 -3.03 5.35
CA PRO A 67 -19.82 -3.62 4.21
C PRO A 67 -20.72 -3.72 2.98
N GLU A 68 -22.00 -4.02 3.15
CA GLU A 68 -22.95 -4.20 2.04
C GLU A 68 -23.31 -2.86 1.39
N ARG A 69 -23.43 -1.81 2.19
CA ARG A 69 -23.56 -0.45 1.66
C ARG A 69 -22.31 -0.03 0.89
N MET A 70 -21.13 -0.30 1.45
CA MET A 70 -19.86 0.13 0.85
C MET A 70 -19.62 -0.57 -0.49
N GLU A 71 -19.91 -1.87 -0.60
CA GLU A 71 -19.80 -2.61 -1.87
C GLU A 71 -20.78 -2.08 -2.93
N ARG A 72 -22.02 -1.74 -2.53
CA ARG A 72 -22.99 -1.11 -3.45
C ARG A 72 -22.51 0.24 -3.97
N GLU A 73 -21.91 1.07 -3.12
CA GLU A 73 -21.35 2.36 -3.54
C GLU A 73 -20.13 2.20 -4.46
N ILE A 74 -19.27 1.22 -4.19
CA ILE A 74 -18.13 0.88 -5.07
C ILE A 74 -18.62 0.42 -6.45
N ALA A 75 -19.63 -0.45 -6.50
CA ALA A 75 -20.21 -0.93 -7.75
C ALA A 75 -20.84 0.23 -8.54
N ALA A 76 -21.66 1.05 -7.89
CA ALA A 76 -22.29 2.21 -8.54
C ALA A 76 -21.27 3.20 -9.12
N ASN A 77 -20.18 3.47 -8.40
CA ASN A 77 -19.11 4.34 -8.90
C ASN A 77 -18.36 3.72 -10.09
N ARG A 78 -18.17 2.40 -10.10
CA ARG A 78 -17.52 1.69 -11.20
C ARG A 78 -18.37 1.75 -12.47
N ASP A 79 -19.67 1.53 -12.33
CA ASP A 79 -20.62 1.56 -13.45
C ASP A 79 -20.78 2.99 -13.99
N ALA A 80 -20.76 4.00 -13.11
CA ALA A 80 -20.84 5.41 -13.51
C ALA A 80 -19.63 5.91 -14.33
N TRP A 81 -18.50 5.19 -14.32
CA TRP A 81 -17.30 5.53 -15.12
C TRP A 81 -17.21 4.68 -16.40
N GLY A 82 -18.16 3.76 -16.60
CA GLY A 82 -18.24 2.85 -17.76
C GLY A 82 -19.08 3.36 -18.93
N ASP A 83 -19.73 4.53 -18.78
CA ASP A 83 -20.49 5.25 -19.82
C ASP A 83 -19.72 6.44 -20.40
#